data_AF-A0A5K1GJ71-F1
#
_entry.id   AF-A0A5K1GJ71-F1
#
_cell.length_a   1.000
_cell.length_b   1.000
_cell.length_c   1.000
_cell.angle_alpha   90.00
_cell.angle_beta   90.00
_cell.angle_gamma   90.00
#
_symmetry.space_group_name_H-M   'P 1'
#
loop_
_entity.id
_entity.type
_entity.pdbx_description
1 polymer ?
#
loop_
_entity_poly.entity_id
_entity_poly.type
_entity_poly.pdbx_seq_one_letter_code
_entity_poly.pdbx_strand_id
1 'polypeptide(L)' 'ELFDFIASMLGRFVETEGGRFHLPPGRKREIGFTFSFPVRQTSIDSGILIKWTKGFAVSGT' A
#
# COMPACT_ATOMS: atom_id res chain seq x y z
N GLU A 1 12.07 -1.97 4.39
CA GLU A 1 12.39 -0.64 3.81
C GLU A 1 11.38 -0.13 2.78
N LEU A 2 11.18 -0.78 1.62
CA LEU A 2 10.26 -0.26 0.59
C LEU A 2 8.84 -0.02 1.11
N PHE A 3 8.25 -1.03 1.76
CA PHE A 3 6.89 -0.93 2.28
C PHE A 3 6.81 0.00 3.50
N ASP A 4 7.87 0.09 4.32
CA ASP A 4 7.94 1.06 5.42
C ASP A 4 7.93 2.50 4.88
N PHE A 5 8.67 2.76 3.80
CA PHE A 5 8.65 4.05 3.12
C PHE A 5 7.25 4.39 2.59
N ILE A 6 6.61 3.46 1.88
CA ILE A 6 5.23 3.63 1.37
C ILE A 6 4.26 3.93 2.52
N ALA A 7 4.33 3.17 3.61
CA ALA A 7 3.47 3.34 4.77
C ALA A 7 3.69 4.71 5.45
N SER A 8 4.94 5.14 5.60
CA SER A 8 5.26 6.44 6.21
C SER A 8 4.77 7.62 5.37
N MET A 9 4.90 7.53 4.04
CA MET A 9 4.40 8.56 3.12
C MET A 9 2.88 8.61 3.10
N LEU A 10 2.21 7.46 3.11
CA LEU A 10 0.77 7.39 3.20
C LEU A 10 0.25 7.96 4.53
N GLY A 11 0.89 7.62 5.65
CA GLY A 11 0.53 8.15 6.97
C GLY A 11 0.62 9.68 7.01
N ARG A 12 1.74 10.24 6.56
CA ARG A 12 1.92 11.69 6.44
C ARG A 12 0.87 12.34 5.54
N PHE A 13 0.54 11.72 4.42
CA PHE A 13 -0.50 12.24 3.53
C PHE A 13 -1.86 12.31 4.23
N VAL A 14 -2.26 11.25 4.95
CA VAL A 14 -3.53 11.20 5.69
C VAL A 14 -3.60 12.30 6.75
N GLU A 15 -2.50 12.61 7.44
CA GLU A 15 -2.43 13.70 8.42
C GLU A 15 -2.67 15.10 7.81
N THR A 16 -2.40 15.28 6.52
CA THR A 16 -2.60 16.56 5.82
C THR A 16 -4.02 16.78 5.31
N GLU A 17 -4.88 15.77 5.38
CA GLU A 17 -6.24 15.87 4.85
C GLU A 17 -7.16 16.71 5.74
N GLY A 18 -8.05 17.49 5.12
CA GLY A 18 -9.01 18.32 5.84
C GLY A 18 -10.09 17.53 6.59
N GLY A 19 -10.79 18.20 7.50
CA GLY A 19 -11.84 17.62 8.36
C GLY A 19 -12.93 16.81 7.64
N ARG A 20 -13.18 17.08 6.34
CA ARG A 20 -14.17 16.36 5.53
C ARG A 20 -13.80 14.89 5.23
N PHE A 21 -12.52 14.54 5.36
CA PHE A 21 -12.00 13.20 5.10
C PHE A 21 -11.69 12.40 6.38
N HIS A 22 -11.95 13.01 7.56
CA HIS A 22 -11.84 12.33 8.83
C HIS A 22 -12.95 11.29 8.96
N LEU A 23 -12.54 10.06 9.28
CA LEU A 23 -13.47 8.95 9.46
C LEU A 23 -14.06 8.99 10.87
N PRO A 24 -15.31 8.53 11.03
CA PRO A 24 -15.88 8.31 12.36
C PRO A 24 -14.98 7.41 13.21
N PRO A 25 -14.96 7.60 14.55
CA PRO A 25 -14.22 6.73 15.46
C PRO A 25 -14.57 5.25 15.22
N GLY A 26 -13.54 4.39 15.20
CA GLY A 26 -13.69 2.96 14.96
C GLY A 26 -13.78 2.54 13.49
N ARG A 27 -13.90 3.49 12.53
CA ARG A 27 -13.86 3.17 11.10
C ARG A 27 -12.42 3.24 10.57
N LYS A 28 -11.97 2.15 9.94
CA LYS A 28 -10.69 2.12 9.22
C LYS A 28 -10.86 2.65 7.80
N ARG A 29 -9.83 3.29 7.28
CA ARG A 29 -9.79 3.72 5.88
C ARG A 29 -9.56 2.52 4.97
N GLU A 30 -10.36 2.45 3.92
CA GLU A 30 -10.19 1.48 2.84
C GLU A 30 -9.26 2.08 1.79
N ILE A 31 -8.30 1.29 1.30
CA ILE A 31 -7.32 1.72 0.30
C ILE A 31 -7.26 0.71 -0.84
N GLY A 32 -7.16 1.20 -2.07
CA GLY A 32 -6.81 0.39 -3.23
C GLY A 32 -5.31 0.41 -3.44
N PHE A 33 -4.70 -0.75 -3.71
CA PHE A 33 -3.27 -0.84 -3.97
C PHE A 33 -2.99 -1.33 -5.39
N THR A 34 -2.70 -0.39 -6.30
CA THR A 34 -2.24 -0.71 -7.66
C THR A 34 -0.76 -1.10 -7.61
N PHE A 35 -0.50 -2.39 -7.39
CA PHE A 35 0.86 -2.93 -7.33
C PHE A 35 1.32 -3.41 -8.72
N SER A 36 1.91 -2.49 -9.49
CA SER A 36 2.28 -2.68 -10.89
C SER A 36 3.51 -3.58 -11.11
N PHE A 37 3.48 -4.79 -10.57
CA PHE A 37 4.46 -5.86 -10.75
C PHE A 37 3.76 -7.17 -11.15
N PRO A 38 4.48 -8.14 -11.72
CA PRO A 38 3.91 -9.47 -11.95
C PRO A 38 3.49 -10.13 -10.63
N VAL A 39 2.18 -10.34 -10.46
CA VAL A 39 1.58 -10.92 -9.25
C VAL A 39 0.69 -12.10 -9.64
N ARG A 40 0.78 -13.20 -8.89
CA ARG A 40 -0.24 -14.25 -8.91
C ARG A 40 -1.33 -13.87 -7.93
N GLN A 41 -2.42 -13.31 -8.44
CA GLN A 41 -3.55 -12.88 -7.62
C GLN A 41 -4.25 -14.08 -6.97
N THR A 42 -4.55 -13.98 -5.68
CA THR A 42 -5.21 -15.05 -4.88
C THR A 42 -6.59 -14.63 -4.39
N SER A 43 -6.83 -13.33 -4.20
CA SER A 43 -8.14 -12.73 -3.93
C SER A 43 -8.18 -11.30 -4.47
N ILE A 44 -9.28 -10.57 -4.23
CA ILE A 44 -9.37 -9.15 -4.62
C ILE A 44 -8.33 -8.27 -3.90
N ASP A 45 -7.96 -8.65 -2.67
CA ASP A 45 -7.10 -7.91 -1.76
C ASP A 45 -5.79 -8.65 -1.43
N SER A 46 -5.47 -9.73 -2.14
CA SER A 46 -4.23 -10.48 -1.94
C SER A 46 -3.64 -11.06 -3.22
N GLY A 47 -2.32 -11.17 -3.24
CA GLY A 47 -1.58 -11.84 -4.30
C GLY A 47 -0.13 -12.05 -3.91
N ILE A 48 0.52 -13.00 -4.58
CA ILE A 48 1.92 -13.36 -4.35
C ILE A 48 2.76 -12.77 -5.48
N LEU A 49 3.73 -11.93 -5.13
CA LEU A 49 4.72 -11.41 -6.09
C LEU A 49 5.45 -12.58 -6.77
N ILE A 50 5.46 -12.60 -8.10
CA ILE A 50 6.18 -13.61 -8.87
C ILE A 50 7.65 -13.22 -9.00
N LYS A 51 7.91 -11.98 -9.40
CA LYS A 51 9.26 -11.41 -9.50
C LYS A 51 9.23 -9.89 -9.52
N TRP A 52 10.27 -9.28 -8.99
CA TRP A 52 10.53 -7.86 -9.20
C TRP A 52 10.91 -7.58 -10.67
N THR A 53 10.50 -6.42 -11.18
CA THR A 53 10.81 -5.94 -12.52
C THR A 53 11.17 -4.45 -12.46
N LYS A 54 11.42 -3.81 -13.62
CA LYS A 54 11.67 -2.35 -13.71
C LYS A 54 12.88 -1.89 -12.89
N GLY A 55 13.92 -2.73 -12.80
CA GLY A 55 15.14 -2.42 -12.04
C GLY A 55 14.99 -2.55 -10.52
N PHE A 56 13.83 -2.96 -10.01
CA PHE A 56 13.69 -3.30 -8.59
C PHE A 56 14.32 -4.66 -8.31
N ALA A 57 15.11 -4.73 -7.25
CA ALA A 57 15.66 -5.95 -6.68
C ALA A 57 15.59 -5.83 -5.16
N VAL A 58 14.39 -6.03 -4.60
CA VAL A 58 14.15 -5.91 -3.16
C VAL A 58 14.34 -7.28 -2.53
N SER A 59 15.28 -7.36 -1.58
CA SER A 59 15.47 -8.51 -0.71
C SER A 59 14.94 -8.20 0.69
N GLY A 60 14.44 -9.22 1.39
CA GLY A 60 13.94 -9.10 2.76
C GLY A 60 12.59 -9.78 2.99
N THR A 61 12.36 -10.15 4.25
CA THR A 61 11.08 -10.61 4.81
C THR A 61 10.18 -9.44 5.18
#